data_AF-A0A5C4PCB8-F1
#
_entry.id   AF-A0A5C4PCB8-F1
#
_cell.length_a   1.000
_cell.length_b   1.000
_cell.length_c   1.000
_cell.angle_alpha   90.00
_cell.angle_beta   90.00
_cell.angle_gamma   90.00
#
_symmetry.space_group_name_H-M   'P 1'
#
loop_
_entity.id
_entity.type
_entity.pdbx_description
1 polymer ?
#
loop_
_entity_poly.entity_id
_entity_poly.type
_entity_poly.pdbx_seq_one_letter_code
_entity_poly.pdbx_strand_id
1 'polypeptide(L)'
;MASANKQQKRNQRAKAKAKQNRVQRAAAPNDFLDPNDERIDLETVDLSDLFNQMRMAEKVSQQAMCAAFLGHPLLALVLEQEGEEEATDFIFTALIEYRRLTTGVDEQTALDWVESPQFQADYVAASRQLTQASD
;
A
#
# COMPACT_ATOMS: atom_id res chain seq x y z
N MET A 1 7.92 -44.64 -34.45
CA MET A 1 8.63 -43.46 -33.90
C MET A 1 7.61 -42.54 -33.26
N ALA A 2 7.53 -42.52 -31.92
CA ALA A 2 6.52 -41.74 -31.20
C ALA A 2 7.06 -40.32 -30.92
N SER A 3 6.37 -39.33 -31.51
CA SER A 3 6.74 -37.92 -31.52
C SER A 3 6.90 -37.29 -30.13
N ALA A 4 7.98 -36.53 -29.97
CA ALA A 4 8.36 -35.72 -28.80
C ALA A 4 7.26 -34.77 -28.28
N ASN A 5 6.23 -34.53 -29.09
CA ASN A 5 5.12 -33.62 -28.79
C ASN A 5 4.18 -34.16 -27.67
N LYS A 6 4.06 -35.49 -27.51
CA LYS A 6 3.24 -36.07 -26.42
C LYS A 6 3.88 -35.93 -25.04
N GLN A 7 5.21 -35.84 -24.97
CA GLN A 7 5.95 -35.75 -23.71
C GLN A 7 5.93 -34.33 -23.14
N GLN A 8 5.97 -33.31 -24.01
CA GLN A 8 5.82 -31.91 -23.62
C GLN A 8 4.43 -31.59 -23.03
N LYS A 9 3.35 -32.18 -23.59
CA LYS A 9 1.98 -32.02 -23.08
C LYS A 9 1.77 -32.61 -21.67
N ARG A 10 2.47 -33.70 -21.32
CA ARG A 10 2.43 -34.28 -19.96
C ARG A 10 3.17 -33.41 -18.94
N ASN A 11 4.33 -32.86 -19.31
CA ASN A 11 5.11 -31.98 -18.43
C ASN A 11 4.41 -30.64 -18.17
N GLN A 12 3.71 -30.08 -19.16
CA GLN A 12 2.93 -28.85 -18.97
C GLN A 12 1.72 -29.06 -18.02
N ARG A 13 1.03 -30.21 -18.11
CA ARG A 13 -0.08 -30.55 -17.21
C ARG A 13 0.39 -30.79 -15.77
N ALA A 14 1.56 -31.42 -15.56
CA ALA A 14 2.13 -31.61 -14.24
C ALA A 14 2.54 -30.28 -13.57
N LYS A 15 3.13 -29.35 -14.34
CA LYS A 15 3.46 -28.01 -13.84
C LYS A 15 2.22 -27.16 -13.53
N ALA A 16 1.16 -27.24 -14.34
CA ALA A 16 -0.10 -26.55 -14.06
C ALA A 16 -0.78 -27.07 -12.78
N LYS A 17 -0.77 -28.39 -12.55
CA LYS A 17 -1.36 -29.01 -11.35
C LYS A 17 -0.55 -28.72 -10.08
N ALA A 18 0.78 -28.59 -10.18
CA ALA A 18 1.63 -28.16 -9.07
C ALA A 18 1.46 -26.68 -8.71
N LYS A 19 1.24 -25.80 -9.71
CA LYS A 19 0.93 -24.39 -9.46
C LYS A 19 -0.45 -24.20 -8.82
N GLN A 20 -1.48 -24.92 -9.30
CA GLN A 20 -2.82 -24.88 -8.68
C GLN A 20 -2.83 -25.43 -7.26
N ASN A 21 -2.12 -26.54 -6.97
CA ASN A 21 -2.01 -27.06 -5.60
C ASN A 21 -1.19 -26.16 -4.66
N ARG A 22 -0.25 -25.35 -5.18
CA ARG A 22 0.48 -24.35 -4.40
C ARG A 22 -0.40 -23.13 -4.08
N VAL A 23 -1.26 -22.71 -5.01
CA VAL A 23 -2.22 -21.61 -4.77
C VAL A 23 -3.33 -22.06 -3.80
N GLN A 24 -3.83 -23.30 -3.91
CA GLN A 24 -4.86 -23.84 -3.00
C GLN A 24 -4.34 -24.18 -1.59
N ARG A 25 -3.02 -24.32 -1.38
CA ARG A 25 -2.43 -24.52 -0.04
C ARG A 25 -1.79 -23.27 0.56
N ALA A 26 -1.63 -22.20 -0.23
CA ALA A 26 -1.23 -20.88 0.26
C ALA A 26 -2.43 -20.00 0.60
N ALA A 27 -3.62 -20.31 0.07
CA ALA A 27 -4.86 -19.89 0.66
C ALA A 27 -5.13 -20.78 1.89
N ALA A 28 -4.41 -20.54 2.99
CA ALA A 28 -5.10 -20.67 4.26
C ALA A 28 -6.31 -19.73 4.13
N PRO A 29 -7.56 -20.21 4.31
CA PRO A 29 -8.64 -19.26 4.54
C PRO A 29 -8.18 -18.39 5.70
N ASN A 30 -8.35 -17.07 5.60
CA ASN A 30 -8.08 -16.11 6.67
C ASN A 30 -8.62 -16.67 8.00
N ASP A 31 -7.77 -17.40 8.71
CA ASP A 31 -8.07 -18.02 9.98
C ASP A 31 -7.84 -16.86 10.96
N PHE A 32 -8.94 -16.37 11.54
CA PHE A 32 -9.03 -15.42 12.66
C PHE A 32 -9.14 -13.92 12.38
N LEU A 33 -9.88 -13.50 11.35
CA LEU A 33 -10.69 -12.28 11.54
C LEU A 33 -12.07 -12.75 11.97
N ASP A 34 -12.48 -12.40 13.19
CA ASP A 34 -13.88 -12.53 13.60
C ASP A 34 -14.71 -11.79 12.55
N PRO A 35 -15.74 -12.39 11.93
CA PRO A 35 -16.60 -11.66 10.99
C PRO A 35 -17.33 -10.47 11.63
N ASN A 36 -17.27 -10.33 12.95
CA ASN A 36 -17.69 -9.16 13.72
C ASN A 36 -16.52 -8.25 14.13
N ASP A 37 -15.30 -8.50 13.67
CA ASP A 37 -14.18 -7.59 13.86
C ASP A 37 -14.42 -6.36 12.98
N GLU A 38 -14.74 -5.24 13.63
CA GLU A 38 -15.03 -3.96 12.97
C GLU A 38 -13.74 -3.18 12.63
N ARG A 39 -12.56 -3.80 12.83
CA ARG A 39 -11.27 -3.20 12.49
C ARG A 39 -11.07 -3.10 10.97
N ILE A 40 -10.26 -2.12 10.59
CA ILE A 40 -9.91 -1.84 9.22
C ILE A 40 -8.99 -2.93 8.66
N ASP A 41 -9.36 -3.46 7.50
CA ASP A 41 -8.48 -4.35 6.77
C ASP A 41 -7.48 -3.53 5.95
N LEU A 42 -6.24 -3.42 6.45
CA LEU A 42 -5.17 -2.66 5.80
C LEU A 42 -4.77 -3.21 4.43
N GLU A 43 -5.05 -4.48 4.12
CA GLU A 43 -4.75 -5.07 2.82
C GLU A 43 -5.77 -4.68 1.74
N THR A 44 -7.02 -4.38 2.15
CA THR A 44 -8.14 -4.14 1.23
C THR A 44 -8.78 -2.76 1.35
N VAL A 45 -8.30 -1.92 2.28
CA VAL A 45 -8.77 -0.55 2.46
C VAL A 45 -8.71 0.26 1.16
N ASP A 46 -9.80 0.99 0.87
CA ASP A 46 -9.87 1.86 -0.29
C ASP A 46 -9.10 3.17 -0.04
N LEU A 47 -7.97 3.34 -0.74
CA LEU A 47 -7.13 4.54 -0.69
C LEU A 47 -7.52 5.60 -1.73
N SER A 48 -8.58 5.37 -2.52
CA SER A 48 -8.93 6.24 -3.65
C SER A 48 -9.22 7.68 -3.22
N ASP A 49 -9.97 7.88 -2.14
CA ASP A 49 -10.28 9.23 -1.65
C ASP A 49 -9.02 9.95 -1.15
N LEU A 50 -8.24 9.29 -0.28
CA LEU A 50 -6.96 9.79 0.22
C LEU A 50 -6.04 10.19 -0.94
N PHE A 51 -5.84 9.31 -1.93
CA PHE A 51 -4.97 9.57 -3.07
C PHE A 51 -5.50 10.67 -3.99
N ASN A 52 -6.81 10.83 -4.13
CA ASN A 52 -7.40 11.94 -4.87
C ASN A 52 -7.14 13.28 -4.17
N GLN A 53 -7.29 13.33 -2.84
CA GLN A 53 -6.99 14.53 -2.06
C GLN A 53 -5.50 14.90 -2.15
N MET A 54 -4.61 13.92 -1.96
CA MET A 54 -3.16 14.08 -2.13
C MET A 54 -2.80 14.62 -3.51
N ARG A 55 -3.36 14.05 -4.59
CA ARG A 55 -3.10 14.48 -5.97
C ARG A 55 -3.58 15.90 -6.24
N MET A 56 -4.70 16.33 -5.65
CA MET A 56 -5.16 17.71 -5.79
C MET A 56 -4.23 18.68 -5.07
N ALA A 57 -3.76 18.32 -3.88
CA ALA A 57 -2.83 19.15 -3.11
C ALA A 57 -1.41 19.18 -3.72
N GLU A 58 -0.95 18.08 -4.33
CA GLU A 58 0.37 18.00 -4.99
C GLU A 58 0.52 18.99 -6.14
N LYS A 59 -0.59 19.39 -6.79
CA LYS A 59 -0.58 20.46 -7.81
C LYS A 59 -0.12 21.81 -7.25
N VAL A 60 -0.21 22.01 -5.94
CA VAL A 60 0.28 23.19 -5.24
C VAL A 60 1.73 22.99 -4.82
N SER A 61 2.02 21.95 -4.03
CA SER A 61 3.38 21.57 -3.61
C SER A 61 3.42 20.18 -2.99
N GLN A 62 4.61 19.62 -2.84
CA GLN A 62 4.83 18.36 -2.11
C GLN A 62 4.45 18.51 -0.62
N GLN A 63 4.79 19.64 0.03
CA GLN A 63 4.33 19.93 1.39
C GLN A 63 2.79 19.93 1.50
N ALA A 64 2.08 20.52 0.53
CA ALA A 64 0.61 20.53 0.53
C ALA A 64 0.04 19.10 0.40
N MET A 65 0.66 18.26 -0.44
CA MET A 65 0.33 16.84 -0.53
C MET A 65 0.58 16.09 0.80
N CYS A 66 1.72 16.33 1.46
CA CYS A 66 1.99 15.78 2.79
C CYS A 66 0.97 16.24 3.83
N ALA A 67 0.52 17.50 3.78
CA ALA A 67 -0.49 18.02 4.69
C ALA A 67 -1.86 17.38 4.46
N ALA A 68 -2.25 17.15 3.21
CA ALA A 68 -3.48 16.43 2.87
C ALA A 68 -3.42 14.97 3.36
N PHE A 69 -2.27 14.30 3.20
CA PHE A 69 -2.06 12.95 3.71
C PHE A 69 -2.14 12.88 5.23
N LEU A 70 -1.34 13.69 5.93
CA LEU A 70 -1.26 13.73 7.39
C LEU A 70 -2.58 14.16 8.06
N GLY A 71 -3.36 15.00 7.40
CA GLY A 71 -4.66 15.46 7.89
C GLY A 71 -5.83 14.54 7.55
N HIS A 72 -5.59 13.44 6.83
CA HIS A 72 -6.67 12.55 6.39
C HIS A 72 -7.20 11.70 7.56
N PRO A 73 -8.53 11.59 7.76
CA PRO A 73 -9.12 10.87 8.89
C PRO A 73 -8.76 9.37 8.92
N LEU A 74 -8.40 8.79 7.76
CA LEU A 74 -7.94 7.41 7.68
C LEU A 74 -6.71 7.14 8.56
N LEU A 75 -5.75 8.07 8.65
CA LEU A 75 -4.54 7.85 9.46
C LEU A 75 -4.88 7.79 10.97
N ALA A 76 -5.81 8.63 11.41
CA ALA A 76 -6.30 8.57 12.79
C ALA A 76 -7.03 7.25 13.08
N LEU A 77 -7.85 6.78 12.13
CA LEU A 77 -8.53 5.49 12.25
C LEU A 77 -7.56 4.31 12.32
N VAL A 78 -6.55 4.27 11.45
CA VAL A 78 -5.52 3.22 11.45
C VAL A 78 -4.72 3.25 12.76
N LEU A 79 -4.32 4.42 13.23
CA LEU A 79 -3.62 4.55 14.52
C LEU A 79 -4.49 4.08 15.70
N GLU A 80 -5.77 4.43 15.71
CA GLU A 80 -6.71 4.05 16.77
C GLU A 80 -6.97 2.55 16.78
N GLN A 81 -7.17 1.95 15.60
CA GLN A 81 -7.54 0.55 15.49
C GLN A 81 -6.34 -0.37 15.53
N GLU A 82 -5.27 -0.09 14.79
CA GLU A 82 -4.14 -1.01 14.60
C GLU A 82 -2.96 -0.71 15.52
N GLY A 83 -2.79 0.53 15.95
CA GLY A 83 -1.68 0.95 16.82
C GLY A 83 -0.56 1.66 16.06
N GLU A 84 0.47 2.09 16.79
CA GLU A 84 1.54 2.95 16.26
C GLU A 84 2.48 2.24 15.28
N GLU A 85 2.81 0.98 15.53
CA GLU A 85 3.72 0.19 14.69
C GLU A 85 3.10 -0.05 13.31
N GLU A 86 1.87 -0.53 13.29
CA GLU A 86 1.07 -0.80 12.10
C GLU A 86 0.72 0.49 11.34
N ALA A 87 0.38 1.57 12.05
CA ALA A 87 0.14 2.86 11.41
C ALA A 87 1.40 3.41 10.73
N THR A 88 2.57 3.20 11.33
CA THR A 88 3.84 3.63 10.74
C THR A 88 4.12 2.85 9.45
N ASP A 89 3.96 1.53 9.45
CA ASP A 89 4.13 0.70 8.25
C ASP A 89 3.12 1.06 7.16
N PHE A 90 1.86 1.28 7.55
CA PHE A 90 0.81 1.75 6.65
C PHE A 90 1.18 3.09 6.01
N ILE A 91 1.74 4.04 6.77
CA ILE A 91 2.15 5.35 6.26
C ILE A 91 3.19 5.20 5.14
N PHE A 92 4.25 4.42 5.37
CA PHE A 92 5.28 4.19 4.35
C PHE A 92 4.70 3.49 3.12
N THR A 93 3.94 2.43 3.33
CA THR A 93 3.31 1.66 2.26
C THR A 93 2.38 2.52 1.40
N ALA A 94 1.53 3.35 2.03
CA ALA A 94 0.59 4.22 1.34
C ALA A 94 1.31 5.30 0.51
N LEU A 95 2.40 5.90 1.03
CA LEU A 95 3.19 6.90 0.32
C LEU A 95 3.94 6.31 -0.88
N ILE A 96 4.52 5.11 -0.71
CA ILE A 96 5.19 4.37 -1.79
C ILE A 96 4.16 4.04 -2.88
N GLU A 97 3.01 3.49 -2.51
CA GLU A 97 1.96 3.13 -3.47
C GLU A 97 1.40 4.35 -4.18
N TYR A 98 1.14 5.46 -3.47
CA TYR A 98 0.75 6.74 -4.06
C TYR A 98 1.75 7.16 -5.16
N ARG A 99 3.05 7.11 -4.87
CA ARG A 99 4.09 7.50 -5.81
C ARG A 99 4.12 6.60 -7.05
N ARG A 100 4.04 5.28 -6.86
CA ARG A 100 3.99 4.30 -7.95
C ARG A 100 2.78 4.54 -8.86
N LEU A 101 1.60 4.73 -8.28
CA LEU A 101 0.36 4.93 -9.04
C LEU A 101 0.32 6.26 -9.80
N THR A 102 0.92 7.31 -9.25
CA THR A 102 0.88 8.66 -9.86
C THR A 102 1.99 8.89 -10.89
N THR A 103 3.14 8.24 -10.74
CA THR A 103 4.32 8.49 -11.60
C THR A 103 4.72 7.28 -12.43
N GLY A 104 4.18 6.09 -12.15
CA GLY A 104 4.51 4.85 -12.87
C GLY A 104 5.91 4.31 -12.59
N VAL A 105 6.56 4.78 -11.52
CA VAL A 105 7.89 4.30 -11.11
C VAL A 105 7.81 2.95 -10.39
N ASP A 106 8.93 2.26 -10.30
CA ASP A 106 9.03 1.03 -9.48
C ASP A 106 9.05 1.34 -7.98
N GLU A 107 8.91 0.28 -7.18
CA GLU A 107 8.83 0.37 -5.72
C GLU A 107 10.11 0.94 -5.10
N GLN A 108 11.29 0.55 -5.59
CA GLN A 108 12.56 1.08 -5.08
C GLN A 108 12.69 2.58 -5.32
N THR A 109 12.33 3.06 -6.52
CA THR A 109 12.35 4.48 -6.85
C THR A 109 11.34 5.27 -6.01
N ALA A 110 10.19 4.68 -5.69
CA ALA A 110 9.21 5.27 -4.79
C ALA A 110 9.71 5.32 -3.33
N LEU A 111 10.36 4.26 -2.86
CA LEU A 111 11.01 4.23 -1.54
C LEU A 111 12.10 5.29 -1.44
N ASP A 112 13.01 5.36 -2.43
CA ASP A 112 14.08 6.38 -2.49
C ASP A 112 13.51 7.81 -2.44
N TRP A 113 12.31 8.02 -3.00
CA TRP A 113 11.62 9.30 -2.94
C TRP A 113 11.11 9.62 -1.52
N VAL A 114 10.45 8.67 -0.85
CA VAL A 114 9.99 8.84 0.54
C VAL A 114 11.16 9.05 1.50
N GLU A 115 12.28 8.37 1.27
CA GLU A 115 13.50 8.50 2.08
C GLU A 115 14.32 9.76 1.75
N SER A 116 13.95 10.50 0.70
CA SER A 116 14.72 11.66 0.26
C SER A 116 14.69 12.80 1.30
N PRO A 117 15.80 13.56 1.46
CA PRO A 117 15.84 14.70 2.38
C PRO A 117 14.77 15.76 2.07
N GLN A 118 14.43 15.95 0.80
CA GLN A 118 13.40 16.90 0.39
C GLN A 118 12.02 16.45 0.89
N PHE A 119 11.67 15.18 0.69
CA PHE A 119 10.39 14.64 1.16
C PHE A 119 10.28 14.72 2.68
N GLN A 120 11.32 14.33 3.41
CA GLN A 120 11.34 14.41 4.88
C GLN A 120 11.15 15.86 5.37
N ALA A 121 11.79 16.83 4.71
CA ALA A 121 11.64 18.24 5.06
C ALA A 121 10.19 18.73 4.82
N ASP A 122 9.60 18.39 3.68
CA ASP A 122 8.22 18.75 3.34
C ASP A 122 7.20 18.06 4.26
N TYR A 123 7.43 16.80 4.62
CA TYR A 123 6.62 16.04 5.57
C TYR A 123 6.65 16.66 6.98
N VAL A 124 7.83 17.03 7.48
CA VAL A 124 7.98 17.71 8.78
C VAL A 124 7.38 19.12 8.76
N ALA A 125 7.49 19.84 7.65
CA ALA A 125 6.85 21.15 7.51
C ALA A 125 5.31 21.02 7.54
N ALA A 126 4.77 20.02 6.85
CA ALA A 126 3.35 19.73 6.85
C ALA A 126 2.83 19.32 8.24
N SER A 127 3.55 18.47 8.98
CA SER A 127 3.15 18.06 10.32
C SER A 127 3.09 19.26 11.29
N ARG A 128 4.11 20.14 11.26
CA ARG A 128 4.13 21.37 12.06
C ARG A 128 2.96 22.30 11.73
N GLN A 129 2.63 22.44 10.44
CA GLN A 129 1.51 23.25 10.00
C GLN A 129 0.17 22.75 10.57
N LEU A 130 -0.05 21.42 10.58
CA LEU A 130 -1.28 20.83 11.13
C LEU A 130 -1.39 21.03 12.64
N THR A 131 -0.28 20.90 13.38
CA THR A 131 -0.27 21.18 14.82
C THR A 131 -0.63 22.64 15.11
N GLN A 132 -0.08 23.59 14.35
CA GLN A 132 -0.36 25.02 14.52
C GLN A 132 -1.78 25.43 14.09
N ALA A 133 -2.40 24.69 13.18
CA ALA A 133 -3.77 24.96 12.74
C ALA A 133 -4.83 24.43 13.73
N SER A 134 -4.42 23.62 14.71
CA SER A 134 -5.29 22.99 15.70
C SER A 134 -5.34 23.73 17.05
N ASP A 135 -4.55 24.80 17.20
CA ASP A 135 -4.56 25.76 18.33
C ASP A 135 -5.47 26.97 18.04
#